data_AF-A0A7S0NVN4-F1
#
_entry.id   AF-A0A7S0NVN4-F1
#
_cell.length_a   1.000
_cell.length_b   1.000
_cell.length_c   1.000
_cell.angle_alpha   90.00
_cell.angle_beta   90.00
_cell.angle_gamma   90.00
#
_symmetry.space_group_name_H-M   'P 1'
#
loop_
_entity.id
_entity.type
_entity.pdbx_description
1 polymer ?
#
loop_
_entity_poly.entity_id
_entity_poly.type
_entity_poly.pdbx_seq_one_letter_code
_entity_poly.pdbx_strand_id
1 'polypeptide(L)'
;LGRWSHVKTISSHLARDRYGRVALVQLHPHTGRTHQLRRHMAALGHPIVGDDKYWAAELPEMRGLGLLLCATGLTLPHPSSREALCVRAPLPAAFLDFCGAEVRRAAGAP
;
A
#
# COMPACT_ATOMS: atom_id res chain seq x y z
N LEU A 1 0.81 5.77 22.77
CA LEU A 1 0.80 5.75 21.29
C LEU A 1 1.91 4.79 20.83
N GLY A 2 1.53 3.56 20.48
CA GLY A 2 2.46 2.44 20.29
C GLY A 2 3.43 2.63 19.13
N ARG A 3 4.69 2.31 19.36
CA ARG A 3 5.80 2.31 18.41
C ARG A 3 5.50 1.35 17.24
N TRP A 4 5.44 1.87 16.01
CA TRP A 4 5.17 1.10 14.80
C TRP A 4 6.45 0.39 14.33
N SER A 5 6.63 -0.89 14.63
CA SER A 5 7.79 -1.69 14.20
C SER A 5 7.61 -2.38 12.83
N HIS A 6 6.49 -2.16 12.12
CA HIS A 6 6.03 -3.07 11.04
C HIS A 6 5.59 -2.41 9.74
N VAL A 7 5.81 -1.09 9.61
CA VAL A 7 5.69 -0.38 8.34
C VAL A 7 7.11 -0.09 7.86
N LYS A 8 7.46 -0.60 6.68
CA LYS A 8 8.71 -0.24 6.02
C LYS A 8 8.38 0.49 4.73
N THR A 9 8.73 1.75 4.64
CA THR A 9 8.66 2.47 3.36
C THR A 9 9.66 1.83 2.39
N ILE A 10 9.19 1.35 1.25
CA ILE A 10 10.04 0.79 0.20
C ILE A 10 10.51 1.93 -0.71
N SER A 11 9.60 2.85 -1.04
CA SER A 11 9.90 4.12 -1.70
C SER A 11 8.85 5.17 -1.36
N SER A 12 9.28 6.36 -0.96
CA SER A 12 8.40 7.53 -0.87
C SER A 12 8.58 8.36 -2.13
N HIS A 13 7.55 8.43 -2.97
CA HIS A 13 7.58 9.32 -4.12
C HIS A 13 6.87 10.61 -3.74
N LEU A 14 7.64 11.67 -3.53
CA LEU A 14 7.11 12.97 -3.13
C LEU A 14 6.42 13.63 -4.32
N ALA A 15 5.21 13.18 -4.66
CA ALA A 15 4.32 13.99 -5.46
C ALA A 15 3.82 15.17 -4.60
N ARG A 16 3.96 16.40 -5.08
CA ARG A 16 3.34 17.59 -4.49
C ARG A 16 2.34 18.10 -5.51
N ASP A 17 1.08 17.74 -5.33
CA ASP A 17 -0.04 18.41 -5.97
C ASP A 17 -1.07 18.83 -4.89
N ARG A 18 -2.30 19.17 -5.30
CA ARG A 18 -3.40 19.55 -4.39
C ARG A 18 -3.89 18.42 -3.48
N TYR A 19 -3.35 17.20 -3.62
CA TYR A 19 -3.80 15.97 -2.98
C TYR A 19 -2.75 15.31 -2.09
N GLY A 20 -1.53 15.85 -2.09
CA GLY A 20 -0.47 15.45 -1.18
C GLY A 20 0.46 14.40 -1.77
N ARG A 21 1.10 13.62 -0.90
CA ARG A 21 2.22 12.71 -1.24
C ARG A 21 1.75 11.26 -1.27
N VAL A 22 2.20 10.51 -2.27
CA VAL A 22 2.01 9.05 -2.34
C VAL A 22 3.27 8.30 -1.91
N ALA A 23 3.12 7.13 -1.31
CA ALA A 23 4.27 6.31 -0.94
C ALA A 23 3.97 4.83 -1.15
N LEU A 24 4.96 4.10 -1.67
CA LEU A 24 4.95 2.65 -1.71
C LEU A 24 5.50 2.12 -0.38
N VAL A 25 4.63 1.46 0.37
CA VAL A 25 4.93 0.94 1.70
C VAL A 25 4.78 -0.58 1.76
N GLN A 26 5.66 -1.23 2.51
CA GLN A 26 5.51 -2.61 2.93
C GLN A 26 4.84 -2.66 4.29
N LEU A 27 3.75 -3.41 4.38
CA LEU A 27 2.97 -3.56 5.61
C LEU A 27 3.03 -5.02 6.06
N HIS A 28 3.27 -5.25 7.36
CA HIS A 28 3.24 -6.58 7.96
C HIS A 28 2.12 -6.64 9.01
N PRO A 29 0.91 -7.10 8.65
CA PRO A 29 -0.19 -7.21 9.61
C PRO A 29 0.08 -8.34 10.61
N HIS A 30 -0.05 -8.06 11.91
CA HIS A 30 0.03 -9.09 12.96
C HIS A 30 -1.22 -9.95 13.08
N THR A 31 -2.35 -9.43 12.62
CA THR A 31 -3.65 -10.08 12.69
C THR A 31 -4.34 -9.98 11.34
N GLY A 32 -5.31 -10.87 11.07
CA GLY A 32 -6.03 -10.92 9.80
C GLY A 32 -7.43 -10.29 9.86
N ARG A 33 -7.65 -9.22 10.64
CA ARG A 33 -9.00 -8.64 10.77
C ARG A 33 -9.46 -8.06 9.43
N THR A 34 -10.75 -8.14 9.14
CA THR A 34 -11.34 -7.60 7.91
C THR A 34 -10.94 -6.14 7.69
N HIS A 35 -10.39 -5.85 6.50
CA HIS A 35 -9.92 -4.52 6.08
C HIS A 35 -8.90 -3.86 7.02
N GLN A 36 -8.15 -4.64 7.81
CA GLN A 36 -7.27 -4.09 8.85
C GLN A 36 -6.30 -3.03 8.33
N LEU A 37 -5.52 -3.35 7.30
CA LEU A 37 -4.55 -2.41 6.73
C LEU A 37 -5.24 -1.16 6.17
N ARG A 38 -6.32 -1.35 5.41
CA ARG A 38 -7.14 -0.28 4.83
C ARG A 38 -7.63 0.72 5.89
N ARG A 39 -8.23 0.22 6.97
CA ARG A 39 -8.70 1.05 8.09
C ARG A 39 -7.56 1.73 8.85
N HIS A 40 -6.47 1.02 9.11
CA HIS A 40 -5.34 1.59 9.86
C HIS A 40 -4.70 2.73 9.07
N MET A 41 -4.44 2.51 7.78
CA MET A 41 -3.86 3.51 6.89
C MET A 41 -4.76 4.74 6.77
N ALA A 42 -6.08 4.56 6.64
CA ALA A 42 -7.04 5.67 6.64
C ALA A 42 -7.08 6.43 7.98
N ALA A 43 -7.11 5.72 9.11
CA ALA A 43 -7.11 6.34 10.43
C ALA A 43 -5.82 7.13 10.74
N LEU A 44 -4.72 6.80 10.07
CA LEU A 44 -3.44 7.53 10.13
C LEU A 44 -3.38 8.74 9.19
N GLY A 45 -4.42 8.99 8.39
CA GLY A 45 -4.39 10.04 7.36
C GLY A 45 -3.57 9.66 6.12
N HIS A 46 -3.27 8.37 5.93
CA HIS A 46 -2.53 7.84 4.78
C HIS A 46 -3.28 6.68 4.11
N PRO A 47 -4.56 6.82 3.75
CA PRO A 47 -5.35 5.75 3.15
C PRO A 47 -4.75 5.23 1.85
N ILE A 48 -5.14 4.00 1.51
CA ILE A 48 -4.61 3.28 0.36
C ILE A 48 -5.25 3.83 -0.93
N VAL A 49 -4.42 4.04 -1.95
CA VAL A 49 -4.86 4.50 -3.27
C VAL A 49 -5.85 3.50 -3.88
N GLY A 50 -6.91 4.03 -4.50
CA GLY A 50 -7.98 3.23 -5.11
C GLY A 50 -8.90 2.53 -4.11
N ASP A 51 -8.82 2.86 -2.81
CA ASP A 51 -9.73 2.34 -1.80
C ASP A 51 -11.06 3.10 -1.78
N ASP A 52 -12.04 2.62 -2.54
CA ASP A 52 -13.34 3.29 -2.64
C ASP A 52 -14.11 3.41 -1.30
N LYS A 53 -13.77 2.59 -0.30
CA LYS A 53 -14.46 2.56 0.99
C LYS A 53 -13.90 3.56 1.99
N TYR A 54 -12.59 3.74 2.02
CA TYR A 54 -11.90 4.53 3.04
C TYR A 54 -11.23 5.80 2.49
N TRP A 55 -11.36 6.08 1.19
CA TRP A 55 -10.70 7.22 0.51
C TRP A 55 -11.59 8.03 -0.44
N ALA A 56 -12.64 7.44 -1.05
CA ALA A 56 -13.31 7.98 -2.24
C ALA A 56 -13.91 9.40 -2.16
N ALA A 57 -14.12 9.96 -0.97
CA ALA A 57 -14.72 11.28 -0.82
C ALA A 57 -13.72 12.42 -1.06
N GLU A 58 -12.43 12.21 -0.81
CA GLU A 58 -11.46 13.31 -0.80
C GLU A 58 -10.75 13.48 -2.15
N LEU A 59 -10.58 12.41 -2.95
CA LEU A 59 -9.83 12.42 -4.23
C LEU A 59 -10.58 11.73 -5.38
N PRO A 60 -11.43 12.45 -6.13
CA PRO A 60 -12.20 11.89 -7.24
C PRO A 60 -11.32 11.31 -8.37
N GLU A 61 -10.13 11.85 -8.63
CA GLU A 61 -9.23 11.36 -9.69
C GLU A 61 -8.56 10.02 -9.35
N MET A 62 -8.58 9.62 -8.08
CA MET A 62 -8.02 8.34 -7.63
C MET A 62 -9.09 7.22 -7.63
N ARG A 63 -10.32 7.52 -8.05
CA ARG A 63 -11.41 6.54 -8.18
C ARG A 63 -11.22 5.67 -9.42
N GLY A 64 -11.65 4.42 -9.34
CA GLY A 64 -11.60 3.50 -10.48
C GLY A 64 -10.22 2.91 -10.80
N LEU A 65 -9.17 3.30 -10.06
CA LEU A 65 -7.82 2.71 -10.17
C LEU A 65 -7.76 1.26 -9.68
N GLY A 66 -8.75 0.83 -8.90
CA GLY A 66 -8.73 -0.42 -8.16
C GLY A 66 -7.82 -0.32 -6.92
N LEU A 67 -8.09 -1.17 -5.92
CA LEU A 67 -7.37 -1.13 -4.66
C LEU A 67 -5.89 -1.49 -4.86
N LEU A 68 -4.98 -0.52 -4.67
CA LEU A 68 -3.53 -0.75 -4.70
C LEU A 68 -3.04 -1.36 -3.38
N LEU A 69 -3.49 -2.58 -3.10
CA LEU A 69 -3.03 -3.41 -2.00
C LEU A 69 -2.83 -4.86 -2.50
N CYS A 70 -1.61 -5.37 -2.39
CA CYS A 70 -1.27 -6.72 -2.85
C CYS A 70 -0.46 -7.46 -1.77
N ALA A 71 -0.74 -8.74 -1.59
CA ALA A 71 0.08 -9.63 -0.76
C ALA A 71 1.27 -10.14 -1.57
N THR A 72 2.48 -9.69 -1.23
CA THR A 72 3.72 -10.05 -1.95
C THR A 72 4.52 -11.14 -1.24
N GLY A 73 4.12 -11.54 -0.04
CA GLY A 73 4.79 -12.61 0.71
C GLY A 73 3.96 -13.15 1.85
N LEU A 74 4.16 -14.43 2.12
CA LEU A 74 3.52 -15.16 3.20
C LEU A 74 4.53 -16.16 3.78
N THR A 75 4.66 -16.17 5.11
CA THR A 75 5.43 -17.17 5.83
C THR A 75 4.52 -17.85 6.84
N LEU A 76 4.46 -19.17 6.79
CA LEU A 76 3.66 -20.00 7.70
C LEU A 76 4.38 -21.32 7.99
N PRO A 77 4.12 -21.96 9.15
CA PRO A 77 4.65 -23.29 9.41
C PRO A 77 4.02 -24.30 8.46
N HIS A 78 4.84 -25.10 7.78
CA HIS A 78 4.37 -26.17 6.91
C HIS A 78 3.50 -27.16 7.71
N PRO A 79 2.32 -27.58 7.21
CA PRO A 79 1.36 -28.33 8.03
C PRO A 79 1.88 -29.68 8.51
N SER A 80 2.79 -30.33 7.77
CA SER A 80 3.40 -31.60 8.18
C SER A 80 4.75 -31.43 8.88
N SER A 81 5.74 -30.83 8.23
CA SER A 81 7.11 -30.69 8.76
C SER A 81 7.27 -29.63 9.85
N ARG A 82 6.32 -28.69 10.00
CA ARG A 82 6.39 -27.50 10.87
C ARG A 82 7.54 -26.53 10.56
N GLU A 83 8.34 -26.82 9.54
CA GLU A 83 9.38 -25.92 9.04
C GLU A 83 8.75 -24.67 8.40
N ALA A 84 9.53 -23.58 8.31
CA ALA A 84 9.03 -22.34 7.73
C ALA A 84 8.82 -22.49 6.22
N LEU A 85 7.56 -22.45 5.78
CA LEU A 85 7.19 -22.33 4.38
C LEU A 85 7.10 -20.85 4.02
N CYS A 86 7.94 -20.40 3.08
CA CYS A 86 7.98 -19.03 2.58
C CYS A 86 7.51 -18.97 1.13
N VAL A 87 6.40 -18.28 0.87
CA VAL A 87 5.86 -18.03 -0.46
C VAL A 87 6.01 -16.55 -0.77
N ARG A 88 6.47 -16.22 -1.99
CA ARG A 88 6.63 -14.85 -2.47
C ARG A 88 5.96 -14.68 -3.82
N ALA A 89 5.36 -13.52 -4.03
CA ALA A 89 4.84 -13.07 -5.30
C ALA A 89 5.54 -11.75 -5.68
N PRO A 90 5.86 -11.54 -6.97
CA PRO A 90 6.43 -10.26 -7.40
C PRO A 90 5.44 -9.12 -7.15
N LEU A 91 5.96 -7.92 -6.92
CA LEU A 91 5.12 -6.72 -6.87
C LEU A 91 4.49 -6.51 -8.27
N PRO A 92 3.16 -6.36 -8.39
CA PRO A 92 2.55 -6.13 -9.69
C PRO A 92 3.05 -4.83 -10.34
N ALA A 93 3.29 -4.86 -11.66
CA ALA A 93 3.83 -3.72 -12.41
C ALA A 93 3.01 -2.43 -12.21
N ALA A 94 1.67 -2.56 -12.12
CA ALA A 94 0.75 -1.44 -11.87
C ALA A 94 1.14 -0.56 -10.67
N PHE A 95 1.76 -1.12 -9.62
CA PHE A 95 2.23 -0.34 -8.47
C PHE A 95 3.39 0.58 -8.83
N LEU A 96 4.35 0.06 -9.61
CA LEU A 96 5.51 0.81 -10.09
C LEU A 96 5.10 1.81 -11.16
N ASP A 97 4.21 1.43 -12.07
CA ASP A 97 3.69 2.30 -13.12
C ASP A 97 2.94 3.49 -12.52
N PHE A 98 2.09 3.24 -11.52
CA PHE A 98 1.40 4.29 -10.78
C PHE A 98 2.40 5.22 -10.08
N CYS A 99 3.34 4.68 -9.31
CA CYS A 99 4.36 5.48 -8.65
C CYS A 99 5.17 6.32 -9.64
N GLY A 100 5.59 5.73 -10.76
CA GLY A 100 6.35 6.41 -11.80
C GLY A 100 5.54 7.51 -12.50
N ALA A 101 4.24 7.29 -12.73
CA ALA A 101 3.34 8.31 -13.26
C ALA A 101 3.20 9.50 -12.31
N GLU A 102 3.02 9.25 -11.01
CA GLU A 102 2.93 10.30 -9.99
C GLU A 102 4.23 11.10 -9.86
N VAL A 103 5.40 10.45 -9.96
CA VAL A 103 6.69 11.15 -10.01
C VAL A 103 6.78 12.09 -11.22
N ARG A 104 6.37 11.61 -12.41
CA ARG A 104 6.41 12.42 -13.64
C ARG A 104 5.47 13.62 -13.55
N ARG A 105 4.24 13.41 -13.06
CA ARG A 105 3.25 14.49 -12.83
C ARG A 105 3.79 15.55 -11.88
N ALA A 106 4.43 15.13 -10.78
CA ALA A 106 5.00 16.05 -9.79
C ALA A 106 6.21 16.83 -10.31
N ALA A 107 6.97 16.27 -11.25
CA ALA A 107 8.11 16.93 -11.90
C ALA A 107 7.69 17.94 -12.97
N GLY A 108 6.39 18.12 -13.25
CA GLY A 108 5.89 18.99 -14.31
C GLY A 108 6.19 18.47 -15.72
N ALA A 109 6.49 17.17 -15.86
CA ALA A 109 6.64 16.54 -17.16
C ALA A 109 5.23 16.29 -17.76
N PRO A 110 5.05 16.52 -19.08
CA PRO A 110 3.77 16.29 -19.76
C PRO A 110 3.31 14.83 -19.68
#